data_AF-A0A0Q4S9U3-F1
#
_entry.id   AF-A0A0Q4S9U3-F1
#
_cell.length_a   1.000
_cell.length_b   1.000
_cell.length_c   1.000
_cell.angle_alpha   90.00
_cell.angle_beta   90.00
_cell.angle_gamma   90.00
#
_symmetry.space_group_name_H-M   'P 1'
#
loop_
_entity.id
_entity.type
_entity.pdbx_description
1 polymer ?
#
loop_
_entity_poly.entity_id
_entity_poly.type
_entity_poly.pdbx_seq_one_letter_code
_entity_poly.pdbx_strand_id
1 'polypeptide(L)'
;MNCNKYEISKDESSTIYDFISIGDKGKFRKVISFSPSQNPSVYDLSFGDLKYDVLTRMCAVDDEVTNNNGDIKIVLATVAKAVYNFTDLNPDITLFFRSSDTRKTRVYKRVIMLNLDKLSKNFNIYGARIIDNQIRDEPFDYKKDFDGFLIQRKKNETTKIIKDSKIVLNPSLNEFRNIKFKSGNRDEIIKMEFKLSF
;
A
#
# COMPACT_ATOMS: atom_id res chain seq x y z
N MET A 1 -8.19 12.52 -12.13
CA MET A 1 -7.13 12.15 -13.08
C MET A 1 -7.39 10.77 -13.67
N ASN A 2 -7.30 10.65 -15.00
CA ASN A 2 -6.92 9.39 -15.66
C ASN A 2 -5.40 9.28 -15.46
N CYS A 3 -4.97 8.73 -14.31
CA CYS A 3 -3.56 8.49 -14.08
C CYS A 3 -3.18 7.24 -14.86
N ASN A 4 -2.16 7.33 -15.72
CA ASN A 4 -1.47 6.15 -16.23
C ASN A 4 -1.04 5.28 -15.04
N LYS A 5 -1.15 3.97 -15.22
CA LYS A 5 -0.82 2.94 -14.24
C LYS A 5 -0.04 1.85 -14.95
N TYR A 6 0.90 1.22 -14.26
CA TYR A 6 1.53 0.04 -14.79
C TYR A 6 0.55 -1.14 -14.80
N GLU A 7 0.80 -2.08 -15.70
CA GLU A 7 0.24 -3.42 -15.57
C GLU A 7 0.76 -4.03 -14.27
N ILE A 8 -0.11 -4.73 -13.55
CA ILE A 8 0.25 -5.38 -12.29
C ILE A 8 -0.03 -6.87 -12.43
N SER A 9 0.86 -7.67 -11.86
CA SER A 9 0.58 -9.08 -11.61
C SER A 9 0.22 -9.26 -10.14
N LYS A 10 -0.43 -10.37 -9.81
CA LYS A 10 -0.76 -10.74 -8.44
C LYS A 10 -0.58 -12.22 -8.16
N ASP A 11 -0.35 -12.54 -6.91
CA ASP A 11 -0.38 -13.91 -6.43
C ASP A 11 -1.82 -14.44 -6.33
N GLU A 12 -1.97 -15.73 -6.00
CA GLU A 12 -3.30 -16.38 -5.95
C GLU A 12 -4.21 -15.80 -4.86
N SER A 13 -3.63 -15.43 -3.72
CA SER A 13 -4.37 -14.83 -2.61
C SER A 13 -4.64 -13.34 -2.79
N SER A 14 -4.14 -12.74 -3.88
CA SER A 14 -4.24 -11.30 -4.12
C SER A 14 -3.68 -10.47 -2.97
N THR A 15 -2.67 -10.98 -2.26
CA THR A 15 -2.00 -10.29 -1.15
C THR A 15 -0.62 -9.79 -1.54
N ILE A 16 -0.03 -10.33 -2.61
CA ILE A 16 1.20 -9.85 -3.21
C ILE A 16 0.91 -9.41 -4.65
N TYR A 17 1.41 -8.22 -4.99
CA TYR A 17 1.39 -7.71 -6.35
C TYR A 17 2.78 -7.29 -6.77
N ASP A 18 3.05 -7.33 -8.06
CA ASP A 18 4.27 -6.74 -8.61
C ASP A 18 4.02 -5.96 -9.90
N PHE A 19 4.96 -5.08 -10.21
CA PHE A 19 5.00 -4.35 -11.47
C PHE A 19 6.41 -3.83 -11.76
N ILE A 20 6.64 -3.44 -13.03
CA ILE A 20 7.89 -2.80 -13.44
C ILE A 20 7.67 -1.29 -13.58
N SER A 21 8.31 -0.51 -12.72
CA SER A 21 8.42 0.95 -12.85
C SER A 21 9.47 1.29 -13.91
N ILE A 22 9.12 2.15 -14.87
CA ILE A 22 9.99 2.54 -15.99
C ILE A 22 10.06 4.06 -16.03
N GLY A 23 11.28 4.60 -15.97
CA GLY A 23 11.50 6.04 -16.01
C GLY A 23 12.95 6.40 -16.27
N ASP A 24 13.33 7.62 -15.92
CA ASP A 24 14.60 8.23 -16.33
C ASP A 24 15.84 7.52 -15.76
N LYS A 25 15.67 6.76 -14.68
CA LYS A 25 16.74 6.01 -14.00
C LYS A 25 16.70 4.52 -14.30
N GLY A 26 15.84 4.09 -15.23
CA GLY A 26 15.75 2.71 -15.70
C GLY A 26 14.50 1.98 -15.21
N LYS A 27 14.64 0.66 -15.07
CA LYS A 27 13.54 -0.25 -14.73
C LYS A 27 13.71 -0.78 -13.31
N PHE A 28 12.68 -0.65 -12.48
CA PHE A 28 12.66 -1.16 -11.11
C PHE A 28 11.46 -2.09 -10.93
N ARG A 29 11.71 -3.37 -10.61
CA ARG A 29 10.64 -4.28 -10.18
C ARG A 29 10.21 -3.90 -8.78
N LYS A 30 8.94 -3.61 -8.60
CA LYS A 30 8.34 -3.21 -7.33
C LYS A 30 7.37 -4.27 -6.85
N VAL A 31 7.34 -4.49 -5.55
CA VAL A 31 6.40 -5.41 -4.88
C VAL A 31 5.50 -4.61 -3.95
N ILE A 32 4.21 -4.93 -3.97
CA ILE A 32 3.20 -4.45 -3.02
C ILE A 32 2.76 -5.65 -2.21
N SER A 33 2.69 -5.51 -0.89
CA SER A 33 2.26 -6.55 0.04
C SER A 33 1.12 -6.04 0.91
N PHE A 34 0.10 -6.88 1.08
CA PHE A 34 -0.97 -6.76 2.04
C PHE A 34 -0.80 -7.84 3.09
N SER A 35 -0.42 -7.46 4.30
CA SER A 35 -0.08 -8.39 5.38
C SER A 35 -0.99 -8.19 6.57
N PRO A 36 -1.50 -9.26 7.21
CA PRO A 36 -2.33 -9.10 8.41
C PRO A 36 -1.52 -8.45 9.54
N SER A 37 -2.18 -7.59 10.31
CA SER A 37 -1.66 -7.08 11.58
C SER A 37 -2.14 -7.93 12.76
N GLN A 38 -1.86 -7.52 14.00
CA GLN A 38 -2.44 -8.14 15.20
C GLN A 38 -3.96 -7.97 15.28
N ASN A 39 -4.51 -6.93 14.65
CA ASN A 39 -5.94 -6.81 14.47
C ASN A 39 -6.33 -7.52 13.16
N PRO A 40 -7.14 -8.61 13.20
CA PRO A 40 -7.51 -9.38 12.00
C PRO A 40 -8.26 -8.56 10.94
N SER A 41 -8.86 -7.44 11.34
CA SER A 41 -9.58 -6.53 10.43
C SER A 41 -8.68 -5.44 9.85
N VAL A 42 -7.38 -5.42 10.21
CA VAL A 42 -6.41 -4.43 9.74
C VAL A 42 -5.22 -5.12 9.08
N TYR A 43 -4.94 -4.71 7.85
CA TYR A 43 -3.80 -5.18 7.07
C TYR A 43 -2.82 -4.03 6.84
N ASP A 44 -1.53 -4.32 6.99
CA ASP A 44 -0.46 -3.42 6.56
C ASP A 44 -0.32 -3.45 5.03
N LEU A 45 -0.31 -2.26 4.43
CA LEU A 45 0.02 -2.02 3.02
C LEU A 45 1.44 -1.48 2.94
N SER A 46 2.34 -2.32 2.44
CA SER A 46 3.75 -2.01 2.24
C SER A 46 4.15 -2.17 0.78
N PHE A 47 5.08 -1.35 0.28
CA PHE A 47 5.64 -1.53 -1.06
C PHE A 47 7.07 -1.01 -1.17
N GLY A 48 7.85 -1.57 -2.10
CA GLY A 48 9.24 -1.16 -2.33
C GLY A 48 9.86 -1.82 -3.56
N ASP A 49 11.15 -1.59 -3.76
CA ASP A 49 11.93 -2.20 -4.86
C ASP A 49 12.33 -3.63 -4.48
N LEU A 50 12.08 -4.60 -5.35
CA LEU A 50 12.61 -5.95 -5.17
C LEU A 50 14.12 -5.93 -5.44
N LYS A 51 14.91 -6.38 -4.46
CA LYS A 51 16.36 -6.51 -4.53
C LYS A 51 16.77 -7.95 -4.28
N TYR A 52 17.69 -8.45 -5.09
CA TYR A 52 18.36 -9.71 -4.84
C TYR A 52 19.69 -9.44 -4.14
N ASP A 53 19.87 -10.01 -2.96
CA ASP A 53 21.13 -9.95 -2.23
C ASP A 53 22.00 -11.16 -2.63
N VAL A 54 23.16 -10.87 -3.19
CA VAL A 54 24.06 -11.89 -3.75
C VAL A 54 24.72 -12.74 -2.65
N LEU A 55 24.95 -12.17 -1.47
CA LEU A 55 25.63 -12.84 -0.36
C LEU A 55 24.71 -13.85 0.33
N THR A 56 23.48 -13.42 0.62
CA THR A 56 22.46 -14.26 1.26
C THR A 56 21.72 -15.15 0.25
N ARG A 57 21.80 -14.83 -1.04
CA ARG A 57 21.02 -15.45 -2.12
C ARG A 57 19.51 -15.36 -1.88
N MET A 58 19.07 -14.29 -1.24
CA MET A 58 17.68 -14.04 -0.90
C MET A 58 17.19 -12.74 -1.54
N CYS A 59 15.90 -12.71 -1.87
CA CYS A 59 15.23 -11.48 -2.23
C CYS A 59 14.75 -10.74 -0.97
N ALA A 60 14.85 -9.41 -0.99
CA ALA A 60 14.25 -8.52 -0.02
C ALA A 60 13.57 -7.34 -0.74
N VAL A 61 12.59 -6.74 -0.09
CA VAL A 61 11.96 -5.51 -0.57
C VAL A 61 12.64 -4.33 0.11
N ASP A 62 13.29 -3.47 -0.67
CA ASP A 62 13.82 -2.19 -0.21
C ASP A 62 12.70 -1.14 -0.31
N ASP A 63 12.01 -0.91 0.79
CA ASP A 63 10.94 0.09 0.95
C ASP A 63 11.46 1.47 1.39
N GLU A 64 12.75 1.57 1.66
CA GLU A 64 13.43 2.81 2.07
C GLU A 64 14.02 3.54 0.87
N VAL A 65 14.45 2.82 -0.16
CA VAL A 65 15.07 3.40 -1.34
C VAL A 65 14.17 4.44 -2.02
N THR A 66 14.80 5.51 -2.48
CA THR A 66 14.18 6.50 -3.38
C THR A 66 15.02 6.53 -4.65
N ASN A 67 14.46 6.00 -5.73
CA ASN A 67 15.16 5.88 -7.02
C ASN A 67 15.11 7.15 -7.88
N ASN A 68 14.26 8.14 -7.51
CA ASN A 68 14.04 9.37 -8.28
C ASN A 68 13.75 9.13 -9.77
N ASN A 69 12.99 8.08 -10.09
CA ASN A 69 12.75 7.61 -11.46
C ASN A 69 11.76 8.48 -12.26
N GLY A 70 11.35 9.64 -11.74
CA GLY A 70 10.44 10.58 -12.43
C GLY A 70 8.96 10.15 -12.50
N ASP A 71 8.61 8.95 -12.04
CA ASP A 71 7.32 8.30 -12.29
C ASP A 71 6.44 8.12 -11.03
N ILE A 72 6.72 8.84 -9.95
CA ILE A 72 6.05 8.65 -8.64
C ILE A 72 4.52 8.71 -8.71
N LYS A 73 3.95 9.54 -9.60
CA LYS A 73 2.50 9.62 -9.80
C LYS A 73 1.93 8.33 -10.40
N ILE A 74 2.64 7.70 -11.33
CA ILE A 74 2.26 6.43 -11.97
C ILE A 74 2.42 5.29 -10.95
N VAL A 75 3.53 5.29 -10.18
CA VAL A 75 3.76 4.34 -9.08
C VAL A 75 2.61 4.38 -8.08
N LEU A 76 2.25 5.55 -7.55
CA LEU A 76 1.17 5.67 -6.55
C LEU A 76 -0.21 5.37 -7.14
N ALA A 77 -0.46 5.70 -8.41
CA ALA A 77 -1.68 5.29 -9.10
C ALA A 77 -1.77 3.76 -9.30
N THR A 78 -0.61 3.10 -9.47
CA THR A 78 -0.49 1.64 -9.59
C THR A 78 -0.70 0.96 -8.23
N VAL A 79 -0.13 1.52 -7.15
CA VAL A 79 -0.42 1.07 -5.78
C VAL A 79 -1.91 1.21 -5.47
N ALA A 80 -2.52 2.34 -5.82
CA ALA A 80 -3.96 2.51 -5.69
C ALA A 80 -4.75 1.45 -6.48
N LYS A 81 -4.31 1.06 -7.69
CA LYS A 81 -4.95 -0.04 -8.46
C LYS A 81 -4.93 -1.36 -7.68
N ALA A 82 -3.81 -1.72 -7.05
CA ALA A 82 -3.72 -2.90 -6.20
C ALA A 82 -4.65 -2.80 -4.98
N VAL A 83 -4.69 -1.62 -4.32
CA VAL A 83 -5.62 -1.34 -3.20
C VAL A 83 -7.08 -1.55 -3.59
N TYR A 84 -7.51 -1.01 -4.73
CA TYR A 84 -8.88 -1.24 -5.23
C TYR A 84 -9.13 -2.74 -5.42
N ASN A 85 -8.21 -3.47 -6.06
CA ASN A 85 -8.41 -4.91 -6.30
C ASN A 85 -8.45 -5.73 -4.99
N PHE A 86 -7.54 -5.47 -4.05
CA PHE A 86 -7.51 -6.16 -2.77
C PHE A 86 -8.80 -5.89 -1.97
N THR A 87 -9.22 -4.63 -1.88
CA THR A 87 -10.40 -4.23 -1.10
C THR A 87 -11.73 -4.54 -1.78
N ASP A 88 -11.76 -4.75 -3.09
CA ASP A 88 -12.93 -5.31 -3.79
C ASP A 88 -13.17 -6.78 -3.36
N LEU A 89 -12.10 -7.54 -3.13
CA LEU A 89 -12.15 -8.92 -2.65
C LEU A 89 -12.34 -9.02 -1.13
N ASN A 90 -11.91 -7.98 -0.40
CA ASN A 90 -11.89 -7.94 1.06
C ASN A 90 -12.49 -6.61 1.57
N PRO A 91 -13.80 -6.37 1.39
CA PRO A 91 -14.41 -5.07 1.66
C PRO A 91 -14.45 -4.68 3.14
N ASP A 92 -14.37 -5.66 4.04
CA ASP A 92 -14.39 -5.44 5.49
C ASP A 92 -13.00 -5.11 6.07
N ILE A 93 -11.93 -5.26 5.29
CA ILE A 93 -10.57 -5.01 5.75
C ILE A 93 -10.23 -3.53 5.68
N THR A 94 -9.62 -3.03 6.75
CA THR A 94 -8.98 -1.73 6.81
C THR A 94 -7.51 -1.88 6.45
N LEU A 95 -7.01 -1.02 5.56
CA LEU A 95 -5.60 -0.96 5.22
C LEU A 95 -4.93 0.15 6.01
N PHE A 96 -3.88 -0.20 6.75
CA PHE A 96 -2.94 0.73 7.36
C PHE A 96 -1.72 0.88 6.45
N PHE A 97 -1.21 2.10 6.29
CA PHE A 97 0.07 2.31 5.61
C PHE A 97 0.80 3.53 6.17
N ARG A 98 2.13 3.41 6.24
CA ARG A 98 3.04 4.50 6.59
C ARG A 98 4.38 4.34 5.87
N SER A 99 5.28 5.28 6.10
CA SER A 99 6.69 5.10 5.81
C SER A 99 7.51 5.49 7.03
N SER A 100 8.65 4.82 7.24
CA SER A 100 9.69 5.27 8.17
C SER A 100 10.29 6.61 7.75
N ASP A 101 10.24 6.96 6.46
CA ASP A 101 10.63 8.27 5.96
C ASP A 101 9.44 9.23 5.98
N THR A 102 9.48 10.21 6.90
CA THR A 102 8.44 11.24 7.04
C THR A 102 8.19 12.02 5.75
N ARG A 103 9.19 12.15 4.87
CA ARG A 103 9.03 12.78 3.55
C ARG A 103 8.10 11.97 2.65
N LYS A 104 8.20 10.63 2.66
CA LYS A 104 7.30 9.74 1.91
C LYS A 104 5.89 9.77 2.50
N THR A 105 5.75 9.79 3.83
CA THR A 105 4.45 9.97 4.49
C THR A 105 3.77 11.30 4.07
N ARG A 106 4.53 12.40 3.96
CA ARG A 106 4.03 13.67 3.42
C ARG A 106 3.62 13.59 1.95
N VAL A 107 4.34 12.81 1.13
CA VAL A 107 3.94 12.55 -0.27
C VAL A 107 2.60 11.81 -0.31
N TYR A 108 2.41 10.78 0.52
CA TYR A 108 1.15 10.04 0.60
C TYR A 108 0.00 10.96 1.02
N LYS A 109 0.19 11.76 2.08
CA LYS A 109 -0.77 12.80 2.51
C LYS A 109 -1.19 13.71 1.36
N ARG A 110 -0.21 14.21 0.59
CA ARG A 110 -0.47 15.11 -0.54
C ARG A 110 -1.26 14.40 -1.65
N VAL A 111 -0.95 13.15 -1.95
CA VAL A 111 -1.69 12.37 -2.96
C VAL A 111 -3.11 12.07 -2.52
N ILE A 112 -3.33 11.73 -1.25
CA ILE A 112 -4.67 11.56 -0.67
C ILE A 112 -5.45 12.87 -0.79
N MET A 113 -4.87 13.98 -0.32
CA MET A 113 -5.49 15.31 -0.38
C MET A 113 -5.88 15.70 -1.81
N LEU A 114 -4.98 15.55 -2.79
CA LEU A 114 -5.24 15.90 -4.19
C LEU A 114 -6.32 15.02 -4.87
N ASN A 115 -6.65 13.87 -4.27
CA ASN A 115 -7.63 12.93 -4.81
C ASN A 115 -8.79 12.66 -3.84
N LEU A 116 -8.95 13.48 -2.80
CA LEU A 116 -9.85 13.19 -1.68
C LEU A 116 -11.28 12.98 -2.17
N ASP A 117 -11.83 13.91 -2.96
CA ASP A 117 -13.18 13.82 -3.53
C ASP A 117 -13.43 12.54 -4.33
N LYS A 118 -12.39 12.01 -4.99
CA LYS A 118 -12.49 10.76 -5.77
C LYS A 118 -12.38 9.55 -4.86
N LEU A 119 -11.42 9.55 -3.93
CA LEU A 119 -11.18 8.43 -3.02
C LEU A 119 -12.34 8.27 -2.04
N SER A 120 -12.90 9.36 -1.52
CA SER A 120 -14.00 9.38 -0.55
C SER A 120 -15.33 8.84 -1.09
N LYS A 121 -15.47 8.65 -2.41
CA LYS A 121 -16.62 7.95 -3.01
C LYS A 121 -16.61 6.45 -2.71
N ASN A 122 -15.41 5.88 -2.58
CA ASN A 122 -15.21 4.44 -2.43
C ASN A 122 -14.61 4.05 -1.08
N PHE A 123 -13.97 4.99 -0.37
CA PHE A 123 -13.25 4.71 0.87
C PHE A 123 -13.62 5.68 1.99
N ASN A 124 -13.65 5.15 3.22
CA ASN A 124 -13.43 5.92 4.43
C ASN A 124 -11.92 6.11 4.60
N ILE A 125 -11.48 7.32 4.95
CA ILE A 125 -10.05 7.69 4.99
C ILE A 125 -9.79 8.41 6.30
N TYR A 126 -8.80 7.92 7.05
CA TYR A 126 -8.40 8.45 8.34
C TYR A 126 -6.89 8.70 8.36
N GLY A 127 -6.48 9.68 9.17
CA GLY A 127 -5.09 9.76 9.60
C GLY A 127 -4.85 8.78 10.74
N ALA A 128 -3.60 8.34 10.91
CA ALA A 128 -3.21 7.47 12.01
C ALA A 128 -2.14 8.16 12.87
N ARG A 129 -2.31 8.05 14.19
CA ARG A 129 -1.34 8.52 15.20
C ARG A 129 -0.81 7.34 15.97
N ILE A 130 0.49 7.33 16.22
CA ILE A 130 1.16 6.32 17.02
C ILE A 130 1.47 6.93 18.39
N ILE A 131 0.83 6.43 19.43
CA ILE A 131 0.96 6.89 20.82
C ILE A 131 1.10 5.65 21.70
N ASP A 132 2.16 5.56 22.51
CA ASP A 132 2.41 4.43 23.43
C ASP A 132 2.28 3.06 22.76
N ASN A 133 2.86 2.91 21.56
CA ASN A 133 2.81 1.70 20.73
C ASN A 133 1.38 1.27 20.31
N GLN A 134 0.42 2.20 20.37
CA GLN A 134 -0.94 2.03 19.87
C GLN A 134 -1.15 2.90 18.63
N ILE A 135 -1.77 2.32 17.61
CA ILE A 135 -2.26 3.03 16.44
C ILE A 135 -3.71 3.45 16.73
N ARG A 136 -3.96 4.76 16.66
CA ARG A 136 -5.28 5.37 16.77
C ARG A 136 -5.62 6.12 15.50
N ASP A 137 -6.87 6.05 15.10
CA ASP A 137 -7.39 6.82 13.99
C ASP A 137 -7.79 8.23 14.41
N GLU A 138 -7.70 9.15 13.46
CA GLU A 138 -8.29 10.47 13.53
C GLU A 138 -8.92 10.81 12.17
N PRO A 139 -9.98 11.65 12.14
CA PRO A 139 -10.49 12.19 10.89
C PRO A 139 -9.36 12.79 10.05
N PHE A 140 -9.31 12.42 8.76
CA PHE A 140 -8.29 12.95 7.87
C PHE A 140 -8.43 14.46 7.73
N ASP A 141 -7.39 15.18 8.14
CA ASP A 141 -7.25 16.63 7.97
C ASP A 141 -5.89 16.93 7.34
N TYR A 142 -5.90 17.52 6.16
CA TYR A 142 -4.67 17.86 5.43
C TYR A 142 -3.78 18.87 6.17
N LYS A 143 -4.31 19.56 7.19
CA LYS A 143 -3.54 20.49 8.03
C LYS A 143 -2.82 19.80 9.19
N LYS A 144 -3.22 18.58 9.57
CA LYS A 144 -2.60 17.81 10.67
C LYS A 144 -1.50 16.89 10.18
N ASP A 145 -0.49 16.67 11.01
CA ASP A 145 0.51 15.63 10.74
C ASP A 145 0.04 14.28 11.26
N PHE A 146 0.33 13.23 10.50
CA PHE A 146 -0.02 11.84 10.81
C PHE A 146 1.20 10.95 10.67
N ASP A 147 1.28 9.92 11.49
CA ASP A 147 2.33 8.90 11.45
C ASP A 147 2.05 7.87 10.34
N GLY A 148 0.78 7.73 9.94
CA GLY A 148 0.32 6.89 8.85
C GLY A 148 -1.11 7.22 8.44
N PHE A 149 -1.72 6.33 7.66
CA PHE A 149 -3.09 6.49 7.18
C PHE A 149 -3.82 5.16 7.26
N LEU A 150 -5.14 5.25 7.43
CA LEU A 150 -6.06 4.11 7.39
C LEU A 150 -7.08 4.34 6.29
N ILE A 151 -7.34 3.32 5.48
CA ILE A 151 -8.39 3.35 4.46
C ILE A 151 -9.25 2.09 4.54
N GLN A 152 -10.56 2.26 4.47
CA GLN A 152 -11.52 1.15 4.52
C GLN A 152 -12.52 1.31 3.38
N ARG A 153 -12.84 0.22 2.68
CA ARG A 153 -13.79 0.25 1.57
C ARG A 153 -15.20 0.54 2.09
N LYS A 154 -15.92 1.44 1.41
CA LYS A 154 -17.35 1.65 1.65
C LYS A 154 -18.15 0.50 1.04
N LYS A 155 -19.11 -0.02 1.79
CA LYS A 155 -20.10 -0.98 1.31
C LYS A 155 -21.12 -0.22 0.46
N ASN A 156 -20.93 -0.19 -0.85
CA ASN A 156 -21.90 0.38 -1.78
C ASN A 156 -22.72 -0.76 -2.40
N GLU A 157 -24.06 -0.65 -2.37
CA GLU A 157 -25.03 -1.66 -2.88
C GLU A 157 -24.88 -1.97 -4.38
N THR A 158 -24.09 -1.19 -5.12
CA THR A 158 -23.87 -1.36 -6.56
C THR A 158 -22.38 -1.37 -6.88
N THR A 159 -21.67 -2.39 -6.43
CA THR A 159 -20.34 -2.66 -7.00
C THR A 159 -20.54 -3.35 -8.35
N LYS A 160 -20.79 -2.55 -9.41
CA LYS A 160 -20.50 -3.02 -10.76
C LYS A 160 -19.01 -3.37 -10.76
N ILE A 161 -18.69 -4.65 -10.93
CA ILE A 161 -17.33 -5.12 -11.17
C ILE A 161 -16.83 -4.32 -12.38
N ILE A 162 -16.01 -3.30 -12.13
CA ILE A 162 -15.33 -2.60 -13.22
C ILE A 162 -14.32 -3.62 -13.73
N LYS A 163 -14.72 -4.33 -14.78
CA LYS A 163 -13.95 -5.30 -15.56
C LYS A 163 -12.80 -4.62 -16.33
N ASP A 164 -12.20 -3.55 -15.80
CA ASP A 164 -11.18 -2.78 -16.49
C ASP A 164 -9.95 -2.61 -15.62
N SER A 165 -9.12 -3.64 -15.65
CA SER A 165 -7.76 -3.55 -16.18
C SER A 165 -7.08 -4.89 -15.92
N LYS A 166 -6.53 -5.53 -16.97
CA LYS A 166 -5.83 -6.82 -16.86
C LYS A 166 -4.90 -6.79 -15.62
N ILE A 167 -5.21 -7.61 -14.64
CA ILE A 167 -4.32 -8.00 -13.55
C ILE A 167 -3.95 -9.43 -13.86
N VAL A 168 -2.66 -9.69 -14.04
CA VAL A 168 -2.17 -11.01 -14.45
C VAL A 168 -1.99 -11.87 -13.21
N LEU A 169 -2.56 -13.08 -13.19
CA LEU A 169 -2.24 -14.05 -12.16
C LEU A 169 -0.82 -14.56 -12.39
N ASN A 170 0.05 -14.43 -11.40
CA ASN A 170 1.40 -14.96 -11.41
C ASN A 170 1.66 -15.75 -10.11
N PRO A 171 1.48 -17.08 -10.13
CA PRO A 171 1.69 -17.93 -8.96
C PRO A 171 3.11 -17.87 -8.40
N SER A 172 4.12 -17.46 -9.18
CA SER A 172 5.50 -17.32 -8.68
C SER A 172 5.59 -16.29 -7.55
N LEU A 173 4.66 -15.32 -7.50
CA LEU A 173 4.62 -14.30 -6.45
C LEU A 173 4.26 -14.87 -5.07
N ASN A 174 3.73 -16.09 -4.98
CA ASN A 174 3.48 -16.77 -3.71
C ASN A 174 4.76 -16.86 -2.86
N GLU A 175 5.95 -16.91 -3.49
CA GLU A 175 7.25 -16.93 -2.80
C GLU A 175 7.52 -15.66 -1.97
N PHE A 176 6.89 -14.54 -2.31
CA PHE A 176 7.10 -13.26 -1.65
C PHE A 176 6.13 -12.97 -0.50
N ARG A 177 5.20 -13.87 -0.15
CA ARG A 177 4.26 -13.65 0.97
C ARG A 177 4.96 -13.36 2.30
N ASN A 178 6.09 -14.02 2.51
CA ASN A 178 6.93 -13.87 3.70
C ASN A 178 8.23 -13.11 3.41
N ILE A 179 8.29 -12.34 2.31
CA ILE A 179 9.47 -11.55 1.99
C ILE A 179 9.72 -10.50 3.07
N LYS A 180 10.99 -10.31 3.41
CA LYS A 180 11.44 -9.29 4.34
C LYS A 180 11.45 -7.92 3.67
N PHE A 181 11.00 -6.93 4.42
CA PHE A 181 11.12 -5.51 4.07
C PHE A 181 12.32 -4.94 4.81
N LYS A 182 13.15 -4.15 4.12
CA LYS A 182 14.43 -3.67 4.65
C LYS A 182 14.26 -2.82 5.91
N SER A 183 13.23 -1.98 5.95
CA SER A 183 12.93 -1.15 7.12
C SER A 183 12.58 -1.94 8.38
N GLY A 184 12.15 -3.21 8.23
CA GLY A 184 11.53 -3.95 9.33
C GLY A 184 10.18 -3.39 9.78
N ASN A 185 9.62 -2.37 9.10
CA ASN A 185 8.36 -1.72 9.48
C ASN A 185 7.22 -2.75 9.65
N ARG A 186 7.20 -3.79 8.81
CA ARG A 186 6.24 -4.90 8.92
C ARG A 186 6.32 -5.58 10.29
N ASP A 187 7.53 -5.85 10.78
CA ASP A 187 7.75 -6.51 12.07
C ASP A 187 7.41 -5.59 13.26
N GLU A 188 7.57 -4.28 13.09
CA GLU A 188 7.16 -3.27 14.09
C GLU A 188 5.63 -3.15 14.16
N ILE A 189 4.96 -3.06 13.02
CA ILE A 189 3.50 -2.91 12.93
C ILE A 189 2.79 -4.15 13.47
N ILE A 190 3.35 -5.35 13.21
CA ILE A 190 2.87 -6.60 13.80
C ILE A 190 3.00 -6.60 15.33
N LYS A 191 3.69 -5.66 15.97
CA LYS A 191 3.75 -5.55 17.45
C LYS A 191 2.88 -4.43 18.01
N MET A 192 2.23 -3.65 17.15
CA MET A 192 1.40 -2.52 17.56
C MET A 192 -0.05 -2.94 17.78
N GLU A 193 -0.69 -2.34 18.78
CA GLU A 193 -2.11 -2.53 19.05
C GLU A 193 -2.93 -1.49 18.27
N PHE A 194 -4.00 -1.92 17.60
CA PHE A 194 -4.90 -1.01 16.88
C PHE A 194 -6.11 -0.67 17.76
N LYS A 195 -6.19 0.58 18.23
CA LYS A 195 -7.34 1.11 18.98
C LYS A 195 -8.11 2.09 18.12
N LEU A 196 -8.98 1.52 17.30
CA LEU A 196 -9.73 2.24 16.28
C LEU A 196 -11.11 2.65 16.83
N SER A 197 -11.54 3.87 16.53
CA SER A 197 -12.70 4.55 17.10
C SER A 197 -13.84 4.82 16.11
N PHE A 198 -13.59 4.55 14.83
CA PHE A 198 -14.57 4.68 13.74
C PHE A 198 -15.65 3.61 13.73
#